data_AF-A0A232M385-F1
#
_entry.id   AF-A0A232M385-F1
#
_cell.length_a   1.000
_cell.length_b   1.000
_cell.length_c   1.000
_cell.angle_alpha   90.00
_cell.angle_beta   90.00
_cell.angle_gamma   90.00
#
_symmetry.space_group_name_H-M   'P 1'
#
loop_
_entity.id
_entity.type
_entity.pdbx_description
1 polymer ?
#
loop_
_entity_poly.entity_id
_entity_poly.type
_entity_poly.pdbx_seq_one_letter_code
_entity_poly.pdbx_strand_id
1 'polypeptide(L)'
;MAPGRSPQTFGIQELYRPEEPAEIDIVAVHGLNGDAVKTWTSPSEKICWLNHPNFLPKYIKSARVLVWGYNANISSYAGKSTSSDRILQHAQTLVAQLHADRDVRLSFARPPIL
;
A
#
# COMPACT_ATOMS: atom_id res chain seq x y z
N MET A 1 -30.91 -0.44 4.95
CA MET A 1 -29.69 -0.70 5.74
C MET A 1 -28.52 -0.78 4.77
N ALA A 2 -27.55 0.16 4.83
CA ALA A 2 -26.36 0.07 3.99
C ALA A 2 -25.46 -1.06 4.52
N PRO A 3 -24.90 -1.92 3.65
CA PRO A 3 -23.99 -2.97 4.09
C PRO A 3 -22.81 -2.33 4.83
N GLY A 4 -22.50 -2.84 6.02
CA GLY A 4 -21.39 -2.36 6.84
C GLY A 4 -20.09 -2.40 6.05
N ARG A 5 -19.47 -1.24 5.86
CA ARG A 5 -18.15 -1.13 5.20
C ARG A 5 -17.17 -1.99 6.02
N SER A 6 -16.51 -2.95 5.37
CA SER A 6 -15.42 -3.71 6.00
C SER A 6 -14.38 -2.71 6.55
N PRO A 7 -13.71 -3.00 7.68
CA PRO A 7 -12.67 -2.13 8.21
C PRO A 7 -11.64 -1.82 7.12
N GLN A 8 -11.38 -0.53 6.87
CA GLN A 8 -10.30 -0.12 5.99
C GLN A 8 -9.00 -0.15 6.78
N THR A 9 -8.00 -0.84 6.25
CA THR A 9 -6.66 -0.84 6.82
C THR A 9 -5.89 0.36 6.29
N PHE A 10 -5.33 1.16 7.19
CA PHE A 10 -4.52 2.34 6.86
C PHE A 10 -3.03 2.06 7.09
N GLY A 11 -2.19 2.85 6.42
CA GLY A 11 -0.74 2.71 6.47
C GLY A 11 -0.20 1.68 5.47
N ILE A 12 1.11 1.43 5.58
CA ILE A 12 1.85 0.51 4.73
C ILE A 12 1.53 -0.93 5.13
N GLN A 13 1.25 -1.76 4.14
CA GLN A 13 1.14 -3.21 4.29
C GLN A 13 1.94 -3.89 3.19
N GLU A 14 2.70 -4.92 3.57
CA GLU A 14 3.36 -5.80 2.60
C GLU A 14 2.35 -6.80 2.04
N LEU A 15 2.13 -6.74 0.73
CA LEU A 15 1.16 -7.58 0.04
C LEU A 15 1.82 -8.77 -0.67
N TYR A 16 3.09 -8.62 -1.05
CA TYR A 16 3.88 -9.66 -1.68
C TYR A 16 5.37 -9.47 -1.36
N ARG A 17 6.05 -10.58 -1.10
CA ARG A 17 7.50 -10.65 -0.95
C ARG A 17 8.03 -11.77 -1.84
N PRO A 18 9.06 -11.50 -2.66
CA PRO A 18 9.70 -12.53 -3.46
C PRO A 18 10.54 -13.48 -2.58
N GLU A 19 10.80 -14.68 -3.09
CA GLU A 19 11.64 -15.66 -2.41
C GLU A 19 13.11 -15.20 -2.36
N GLU A 20 13.60 -14.69 -3.48
CA GLU A 20 14.92 -14.06 -3.58
C GLU A 20 14.90 -12.66 -2.96
N PRO A 21 16.06 -12.12 -2.52
CA PRO A 21 16.15 -10.76 -2.02
C PRO A 21 15.53 -9.75 -2.98
N ALA A 22 14.56 -8.99 -2.50
CA ALA A 22 13.92 -7.94 -3.30
C ALA A 22 14.94 -6.83 -3.65
N GLU A 23 15.06 -6.54 -4.94
CA GLU A 23 15.92 -5.47 -5.47
C GLU A 23 15.19 -4.12 -5.51
N ILE A 24 13.86 -4.16 -5.67
CA ILE A 24 13.01 -2.97 -5.75
C ILE A 24 11.76 -3.13 -4.88
N ASP A 25 11.23 -1.98 -4.46
CA ASP A 25 9.94 -1.87 -3.80
C ASP A 25 8.92 -1.22 -4.74
N ILE A 26 7.77 -1.86 -4.94
CA ILE A 26 6.62 -1.29 -5.64
C ILE A 26 5.61 -0.87 -4.57
N VAL A 27 5.27 0.42 -4.53
CA VAL A 27 4.31 0.97 -3.56
C VAL A 27 3.03 1.38 -4.30
N ALA A 28 1.95 0.64 -4.06
CA ALA A 28 0.64 0.89 -4.66
C ALA A 28 -0.22 1.78 -3.75
N VAL A 29 -0.66 2.92 -4.30
CA VAL A 29 -1.48 3.92 -3.60
C VAL A 29 -2.85 3.99 -4.28
N HIS A 30 -3.92 3.76 -3.51
CA HIS A 30 -5.28 3.78 -4.06
C HIS A 30 -5.80 5.21 -4.29
N GLY A 31 -6.80 5.35 -5.16
CA GLY A 31 -7.47 6.63 -5.42
C GLY A 31 -8.59 6.96 -4.43
N LEU A 32 -9.32 8.04 -4.73
CA LEU A 32 -10.50 8.48 -3.98
C LEU A 32 -11.55 7.37 -3.89
N ASN A 33 -12.19 7.23 -2.73
CA ASN A 33 -13.09 6.13 -2.36
C ASN A 33 -12.49 4.71 -2.52
N GLY A 34 -11.19 4.61 -2.74
CA GLY A 34 -10.48 3.33 -2.84
C GLY A 34 -10.22 2.67 -1.50
N ASP A 35 -9.67 1.47 -1.59
CA ASP A 35 -9.22 0.65 -0.48
C ASP A 35 -7.87 0.06 -0.86
N ALA A 36 -6.94 0.00 0.11
CA ALA A 36 -5.55 -0.37 -0.11
C ALA A 36 -5.37 -1.68 -0.88
N VAL A 37 -6.25 -2.66 -0.68
CA VAL A 37 -6.19 -3.96 -1.36
C VAL A 37 -7.31 -4.08 -2.38
N LYS A 38 -8.56 -3.76 -2.01
CA LYS A 38 -9.71 -4.03 -2.89
C LYS A 38 -9.66 -3.24 -4.19
N THR A 39 -9.02 -2.07 -4.22
CA THR A 39 -8.83 -1.31 -5.46
C THR A 39 -8.09 -2.11 -6.53
N TRP A 40 -7.23 -3.05 -6.13
CA TRP A 40 -6.41 -3.85 -7.02
C TRP A 40 -6.95 -5.28 -7.19
N THR A 41 -8.11 -5.57 -6.60
CA THR A 41 -8.72 -6.90 -6.60
C THR A 41 -9.91 -6.95 -7.56
N SER A 42 -9.89 -7.89 -8.50
CA SER A 42 -11.03 -8.18 -9.36
C SER A 42 -12.25 -8.56 -8.52
N PRO A 43 -13.41 -7.89 -8.67
CA PRO A 43 -14.60 -8.22 -7.91
C PRO A 43 -15.17 -9.61 -8.23
N SER A 44 -15.02 -10.10 -9.46
CA SER A 44 -15.52 -11.42 -9.88
C SER A 44 -14.60 -12.53 -9.41
N GLU A 45 -13.32 -12.45 -9.77
CA GLU A 45 -12.34 -13.51 -9.55
C GLU A 45 -11.78 -13.51 -8.13
N LYS A 46 -11.97 -12.41 -7.37
CA LYS A 46 -11.32 -12.16 -6.08
C LYS A 46 -9.79 -12.21 -6.14
N ILE A 47 -9.23 -11.97 -7.32
CA ILE A 47 -7.78 -11.95 -7.58
C ILE A 47 -7.24 -10.54 -7.46
N CYS A 48 -6.24 -10.34 -6.60
CA CYS A 48 -5.44 -9.11 -6.55
C CYS A 48 -4.24 -9.25 -7.49
N TRP A 49 -4.17 -8.43 -8.54
CA TRP A 49 -3.13 -8.59 -9.57
C TRP A 49 -1.73 -8.20 -9.08
N LEU A 50 -1.64 -7.47 -7.96
CA LEU A 50 -0.39 -7.05 -7.34
C LEU A 50 0.39 -8.18 -6.68
N ASN A 51 -0.29 -9.22 -6.18
CA ASN A 51 0.37 -10.33 -5.46
C ASN A 51 0.12 -11.70 -6.07
N HIS A 52 -0.77 -11.80 -7.06
CA HIS A 52 -1.12 -13.08 -7.63
C HIS A 52 0.01 -13.61 -8.53
N PRO A 53 0.43 -14.88 -8.41
CA PRO A 53 1.63 -15.42 -9.05
C PRO A 53 1.63 -15.34 -10.58
N ASN A 54 0.45 -15.34 -11.20
CA ASN A 54 0.30 -15.20 -12.66
C ASN A 54 0.28 -13.76 -13.20
N PHE A 55 0.38 -12.74 -12.33
CA PHE A 55 0.32 -11.31 -12.69
C PHE A 55 1.62 -10.60 -12.33
N LEU A 56 1.59 -9.54 -11.49
CA LEU A 56 2.76 -8.69 -11.23
C LEU A 56 4.03 -9.49 -10.84
N PRO A 57 3.97 -10.45 -9.89
CA PRO A 57 5.11 -11.32 -9.57
C PRO A 57 5.72 -12.10 -10.74
N LYS A 58 4.91 -12.46 -11.75
CA LYS A 58 5.39 -13.18 -12.94
C LYS A 58 6.36 -12.34 -13.77
N TYR A 59 6.08 -11.05 -13.87
CA TYR A 59 6.80 -10.13 -14.74
C TYR A 59 7.92 -9.39 -14.01
N ILE A 60 7.77 -9.16 -12.70
CA ILE A 60 8.75 -8.47 -11.88
C ILE A 60 9.10 -9.34 -10.66
N LYS A 61 10.00 -10.30 -10.87
CA LYS A 61 10.30 -11.37 -9.90
C LYS A 61 11.03 -10.90 -8.65
N SER A 62 11.85 -9.86 -8.76
CA SER A 62 12.67 -9.33 -7.66
C SER A 62 12.02 -8.13 -6.97
N ALA A 63 10.70 -7.97 -7.07
CA ALA A 63 9.98 -6.85 -6.46
C ALA A 63 9.20 -7.27 -5.20
N ARG A 64 9.42 -6.55 -4.11
CA ARG A 64 8.51 -6.53 -2.97
C ARG A 64 7.37 -5.57 -3.30
N VAL A 65 6.14 -5.93 -2.95
CA VAL A 65 4.95 -5.09 -3.20
C VAL A 65 4.34 -4.65 -1.88
N LEU A 66 4.24 -3.33 -1.73
CA LEU A 66 3.60 -2.65 -0.62
C LEU A 66 2.32 -2.00 -1.12
N VAL A 67 1.27 -2.01 -0.30
CA VAL A 67 0.08 -1.17 -0.49
C VAL A 67 0.02 -0.12 0.61
N TRP A 68 -0.46 1.07 0.28
CA TRP A 68 -0.65 2.14 1.25
C TRP A 68 -2.11 2.58 1.31
N GLY A 69 -2.71 2.45 2.49
CA GLY A 69 -4.06 2.89 2.78
C GLY A 69 -4.11 4.27 3.43
N TYR A 70 -4.92 5.18 2.90
CA TYR A 70 -5.25 6.45 3.55
C TYR A 70 -6.76 6.71 3.51
N ASN A 71 -7.23 7.65 4.33
CA ASN A 71 -8.64 8.01 4.32
C ASN A 71 -8.99 8.76 3.02
N ALA A 72 -9.50 8.00 2.05
CA ALA A 72 -9.89 8.49 0.73
C ALA A 72 -11.39 8.83 0.61
N ASN A 73 -12.13 8.89 1.71
CA ASN A 73 -13.59 9.03 1.67
C ASN A 73 -14.04 10.43 1.19
N ILE A 74 -14.69 10.51 0.03
CA ILE A 74 -15.19 11.77 -0.57
C ILE A 74 -16.25 12.45 0.30
N SER A 75 -17.02 11.74 1.14
CA SER A 75 -17.97 12.41 2.05
C SER A 75 -17.27 13.23 3.14
N SER A 76 -16.01 12.91 3.47
CA SER A 76 -15.15 13.78 4.29
C SER A 76 -14.61 15.00 3.52
N TYR A 77 -14.77 15.02 2.20
CA TYR A 77 -14.39 16.09 1.26
C TYR A 77 -15.60 16.92 0.76
N ALA A 78 -16.83 16.49 1.03
CA ALA A 78 -18.05 17.12 0.52
C ALA A 78 -18.48 18.43 1.24
N GLY A 79 -17.67 18.93 2.18
CA GLY A 79 -17.91 20.22 2.86
C GLY A 79 -16.65 21.06 3.14
N LYS A 80 -15.48 20.50 2.83
CA LYS A 80 -14.18 21.17 2.80
C LYS A 80 -13.51 20.56 1.58
N SER A 81 -13.23 21.36 0.55
CA SER A 81 -12.52 20.95 -0.66
C SER A 81 -11.39 19.98 -0.30
N THR A 82 -11.00 19.10 -1.22
CA THR A 82 -9.73 18.37 -1.10
C THR A 82 -8.59 19.37 -1.07
N SER A 83 -8.35 19.95 0.10
CA SER A 83 -7.40 21.02 0.26
C SER A 83 -6.05 20.43 -0.01
N SER A 84 -5.19 21.20 -0.68
CA SER A 84 -3.81 20.83 -0.92
C SER A 84 -3.13 20.38 0.39
N ASP A 85 -3.54 20.92 1.53
CA ASP A 85 -3.09 20.54 2.87
C ASP A 85 -3.35 19.06 3.22
N ARG A 86 -4.51 18.49 2.84
CA ARG A 86 -4.81 17.07 3.13
C ARG A 86 -3.99 16.14 2.26
N ILE A 87 -3.85 16.48 0.97
CA ILE A 87 -2.99 15.73 0.04
C ILE A 87 -1.54 15.79 0.51
N LEU A 88 -1.08 16.98 0.94
CA LEU A 88 0.24 17.18 1.48
C LEU A 88 0.47 16.36 2.76
N GLN A 89 -0.48 16.38 3.69
CA GLN A 89 -0.40 15.59 4.93
C GLN A 89 -0.33 14.08 4.63
N HIS A 90 -1.12 13.59 3.67
CA HIS A 90 -1.06 12.21 3.19
C HIS A 90 0.31 11.89 2.60
N ALA A 91 0.85 12.75 1.74
CA ALA A 91 2.18 12.57 1.15
C ALA A 91 3.28 12.54 2.22
N GLN A 92 3.27 13.47 3.18
CA GLN A 92 4.21 13.50 4.30
C GLN A 92 4.13 12.21 5.14
N THR A 93 2.91 11.74 5.42
CA THR A 93 2.70 10.50 6.17
C THR A 93 3.26 9.30 5.42
N LEU A 94 2.99 9.19 4.11
CA LEU A 94 3.52 8.12 3.27
C LEU A 94 5.05 8.11 3.28
N VAL A 95 5.69 9.25 3.06
CA VAL A 95 7.16 9.36 3.06
C VAL A 95 7.75 8.96 4.41
N ALA A 96 7.16 9.43 5.51
CA ALA A 96 7.63 9.06 6.86
C ALA A 96 7.50 7.56 7.13
N GLN A 97 6.40 6.94 6.71
CA GLN A 97 6.20 5.50 6.88
C GLN A 97 7.16 4.68 6.00
N LEU A 98 7.41 5.10 4.75
CA LEU A 98 8.39 4.44 3.87
C LEU A 98 9.81 4.56 4.41
N HIS A 99 10.16 5.71 4.99
CA HIS A 99 11.46 5.89 5.66
C HIS A 99 11.60 4.92 6.84
N ALA A 100 10.58 4.83 7.70
CA ALA A 100 10.58 3.91 8.83
C ALA A 100 10.68 2.43 8.39
N ASP A 101 9.92 2.01 7.37
CA ASP A 101 10.00 0.65 6.81
C ASP A 101 11.42 0.34 6.28
N ARG A 102 12.03 1.32 5.58
CA ARG A 102 13.38 1.19 5.06
C ARG A 102 14.43 1.06 6.17
N ASP A 103 14.35 1.88 7.22
CA ASP A 103 15.29 1.84 8.34
C ASP A 103 15.24 0.50 9.06
N VAL A 104 14.02 0.00 9.30
CA VAL A 104 13.81 -1.33 9.88
C VAL A 104 14.44 -2.40 9.00
N ARG A 105 14.22 -2.38 7.68
CA ARG A 105 14.84 -3.35 6.76
C ARG A 105 16.37 -3.29 6.77
N LEU A 106 16.95 -2.09 6.80
CA LEU A 106 18.40 -1.91 6.84
C LEU A 106 19.01 -2.37 8.17
N SER A 107 18.27 -2.25 9.27
CA SER A 107 18.71 -2.76 10.57
C SER A 107 18.83 -4.29 10.58
N PHE A 108 17.92 -5.01 9.89
CA PHE A 108 17.97 -6.47 9.76
C PHE A 108 18.96 -6.97 8.70
N ALA A 109 19.31 -6.14 7.72
CA ALA A 109 20.30 -6.47 6.68
C ALA A 109 21.76 -6.29 7.15
N ARG A 110 21.99 -5.65 8.29
CA ARG A 110 23.31 -5.56 8.92
C ARG A 110 23.50 -6.79 9.82
N PRO A 111 24.53 -7.63 9.60
CA PRO A 111 24.83 -8.69 10.56
C PRO A 111 25.16 -8.04 11.92
N PRO A 112 24.68 -8.60 13.04
CA PRO A 112 25.12 -8.14 14.35
C PRO A 112 26.63 -8.35 14.42
N ILE A 113 27.35 -7.25 14.66
CA ILE A 113 28.79 -7.28 14.89
C ILE A 113 28.98 -7.98 16.24
N LEU A 114 29.48 -9.23 16.22
CA LEU A 114 30.00 -9.94 17.38
C LEU A 114 31.50 -10.22 17.14
#